data_AF-A0A7C5H443-F1
#
_entry.id   AF-A0A7C5H443-F1
#
_cell.length_a   1.000
_cell.length_b   1.000
_cell.length_c   1.000
_cell.angle_alpha   90.00
_cell.angle_beta   90.00
_cell.angle_gamma   90.00
#
_symmetry.space_group_name_H-M   'P 1'
#
loop_
_entity.id
_entity.type
_entity.pdbx_description
1 polymer ?
#
loop_
_entity_poly.entity_id
_entity_poly.type
_entity_poly.pdbx_seq_one_letter_code
_entity_poly.pdbx_strand_id
1 'polypeptide(L)'
;GMTSRVDAAQCAIKKAKELGLSIEGSAMASEAFFPFRDSVDAAAAAGVKAIIQPGGSIRDNEVIESANEHGIAMYFTSVRHFLH
;
A
#
# COMPACT_ATOMS: atom_id res chain seq x y z
N GLY A 1 -2.44 8.37 -11.46
CA GLY A 1 -3.48 8.53 -12.49
C GLY A 1 -4.00 7.23 -13.09
N MET A 2 -3.67 6.05 -12.55
CA MET A 2 -4.32 4.81 -12.97
C MET A 2 -5.72 4.69 -12.33
N THR A 3 -6.58 3.87 -12.92
CA THR A 3 -7.95 3.61 -12.44
C THR A 3 -7.95 2.81 -11.13
N SER A 4 -7.03 1.86 -10.98
CA SER A 4 -6.84 1.03 -9.79
C SER A 4 -5.57 1.42 -9.02
N ARG A 5 -5.63 1.33 -7.69
CA ARG A 5 -4.46 1.51 -6.81
C ARG A 5 -3.52 0.31 -6.84
N VAL A 6 -4.05 -0.90 -7.06
CA VAL A 6 -3.25 -2.13 -7.21
C VAL A 6 -2.35 -2.01 -8.43
N ASP A 7 -2.90 -1.59 -9.57
CA ASP A 7 -2.13 -1.39 -10.81
C ASP A 7 -1.06 -0.32 -10.63
N ALA A 8 -1.39 0.76 -9.91
CA ALA A 8 -0.43 1.82 -9.59
C ALA A 8 0.73 1.30 -8.75
N ALA A 9 0.46 0.49 -7.70
CA ALA A 9 1.48 -0.13 -6.86
C ALA A 9 2.36 -1.09 -7.67
N GLN A 10 1.75 -1.98 -8.48
CA GLN A 10 2.47 -2.91 -9.34
C GLN A 10 3.37 -2.18 -10.36
N CYS A 11 2.88 -1.09 -10.95
CA CYS A 11 3.67 -0.27 -11.87
C CYS A 11 4.88 0.36 -11.17
N ALA A 12 4.71 0.90 -9.96
CA ALA A 12 5.80 1.47 -9.18
C ALA A 12 6.86 0.41 -8.82
N ILE A 13 6.43 -0.76 -8.34
CA ILE A 13 7.32 -1.89 -8.00
C ILE A 13 8.09 -2.36 -9.25
N LYS A 14 7.39 -2.55 -10.37
CA LYS A 14 8.01 -2.93 -11.64
C LYS A 14 9.06 -1.91 -12.06
N LYS A 15 8.75 -0.62 -11.95
CA LYS A 15 9.69 0.44 -12.34
C LYS A 15 10.93 0.48 -11.45
N ALA A 16 10.76 0.30 -10.13
CA ALA A 16 11.89 0.19 -9.20
C ALA A 16 12.81 -0.97 -9.57
N LYS A 17 12.23 -2.14 -9.91
CA LYS A 17 12.97 -3.32 -10.36
C LYS A 17 13.74 -3.07 -11.67
N GLU A 18 13.12 -2.42 -12.66
CA GLU A 18 13.78 -2.03 -13.92
C GLU A 18 14.97 -1.08 -13.69
N LEU A 19 14.88 -0.22 -12.67
CA LEU A 19 15.96 0.69 -12.29
C LEU A 19 17.03 0.03 -11.40
N GLY A 20 16.89 -1.25 -11.06
CA GLY A 20 17.82 -1.95 -10.17
C GLY A 20 17.76 -1.44 -8.72
N LEU A 21 16.66 -0.79 -8.33
CA LEU A 21 16.48 -0.27 -6.98
C LEU A 21 15.92 -1.37 -6.08
N SER A 22 16.59 -1.60 -4.95
CA SER A 22 16.00 -2.37 -3.85
C SER A 22 15.00 -1.48 -3.11
N ILE A 23 13.81 -2.01 -2.88
CA ILE A 23 12.75 -1.37 -2.09
C ILE A 23 12.45 -2.15 -0.80
N GLU A 24 13.32 -3.11 -0.46
CA GLU A 24 13.26 -3.82 0.82
C GLU A 24 13.42 -2.83 1.98
N GLY A 25 12.53 -2.93 2.98
CA GLY A 25 12.52 -2.01 4.12
C GLY A 25 11.84 -0.66 3.85
N SER A 26 11.29 -0.44 2.66
CA SER A 26 10.67 0.83 2.29
C SER A 26 9.31 1.06 2.98
N ALA A 27 8.84 2.31 2.90
CA ALA A 27 7.49 2.70 3.32
C ALA A 27 6.63 3.04 2.09
N MET A 28 5.35 2.69 2.14
CA MET A 28 4.34 3.02 1.13
C MET A 28 3.31 4.00 1.71
N ALA A 29 2.91 4.99 0.94
CA ALA A 29 1.88 5.95 1.30
C ALA A 29 0.76 5.96 0.26
N SER A 30 -0.49 6.02 0.71
CA SER A 30 -1.62 6.37 -0.13
C SER A 30 -2.43 7.49 0.53
N GLU A 31 -2.82 8.48 -0.26
CA GLU A 31 -3.68 9.59 0.15
C GLU A 31 -5.17 9.21 0.19
N ALA A 32 -5.52 8.01 -0.27
CA ALA A 32 -6.84 7.39 -0.28
C ALA A 32 -6.80 6.02 0.40
N PHE A 33 -7.97 5.50 0.78
CA PHE A 33 -8.01 4.22 1.47
C PHE A 33 -7.78 3.02 0.56
N PHE A 34 -7.28 1.91 1.13
CA PHE A 34 -7.20 0.63 0.41
C PHE A 34 -8.53 -0.12 0.51
N PRO A 35 -9.19 -0.43 -0.63
CA PRO A 35 -10.50 -1.09 -0.59
C PRO A 35 -10.40 -2.58 -0.22
N PHE A 36 -9.26 -3.23 -0.50
CA PHE A 36 -9.03 -4.66 -0.30
C PHE A 36 -7.59 -4.91 0.18
N ARG A 37 -7.36 -6.09 0.76
CA ARG A 37 -6.04 -6.52 1.25
C ARG A 37 -4.99 -6.77 0.15
N ASP A 38 -5.42 -6.94 -1.10
CA ASP A 38 -4.56 -7.19 -2.26
C ASP A 38 -3.42 -6.17 -2.41
N SER A 39 -3.68 -4.92 -2.06
CA SER A 39 -2.73 -3.82 -2.08
C SER A 39 -1.63 -3.99 -1.03
N VAL A 40 -1.97 -4.55 0.14
CA VAL A 40 -1.02 -4.85 1.22
C VAL A 40 -0.22 -6.10 0.88
N ASP A 41 -0.87 -7.15 0.39
CA ASP A 41 -0.20 -8.39 -0.02
C ASP A 41 0.82 -8.12 -1.16
N ALA A 42 0.48 -7.26 -2.12
CA ALA A 42 1.40 -6.83 -3.17
C ALA A 42 2.58 -5.99 -2.64
N ALA A 43 2.33 -5.11 -1.67
CA ALA A 43 3.38 -4.31 -1.04
C ALA A 43 4.34 -5.19 -0.21
N ALA A 44 3.80 -6.17 0.51
CA ALA A 44 4.56 -7.14 1.29
C ALA A 44 5.51 -7.96 0.39
N ALA A 45 4.99 -8.48 -0.73
CA ALA A 45 5.79 -9.21 -1.72
C ALA A 45 6.92 -8.37 -2.33
N ALA A 46 6.80 -7.05 -2.27
CA ALA A 46 7.80 -6.09 -2.74
C ALA A 46 8.81 -5.65 -1.65
N GLY A 47 8.64 -6.08 -0.39
CA GLY A 47 9.55 -5.76 0.71
C GLY A 47 9.19 -4.50 1.50
N VAL A 48 7.96 -3.97 1.36
CA VAL A 48 7.48 -2.84 2.17
C VAL A 48 7.35 -3.24 3.64
N LYS A 49 7.79 -2.37 4.56
CA LYS A 49 7.72 -2.59 6.02
C LYS A 49 6.80 -1.63 6.75
N ALA A 50 6.38 -0.55 6.10
CA ALA A 50 5.42 0.39 6.68
C ALA A 50 4.43 0.91 5.63
N ILE A 51 3.17 1.07 6.02
CA ILE A 51 2.09 1.61 5.18
C ILE A 51 1.38 2.73 5.94
N ILE A 52 1.13 3.86 5.27
CA ILE A 52 0.28 4.93 5.76
C ILE A 52 -0.87 5.18 4.77
N GLN A 53 -2.10 5.22 5.29
CA GLN A 53 -3.32 5.45 4.51
C GLN A 53 -4.39 6.15 5.38
N PRO A 54 -5.47 6.73 4.81
CA PRO A 54 -6.50 7.39 5.61
C PRO A 54 -7.36 6.43 6.45
N GLY A 55 -7.57 5.20 5.99
CA GLY A 55 -8.61 4.31 6.50
C GLY A 55 -10.01 4.71 6.02
N GLY A 56 -11.01 3.91 6.37
CA GLY A 56 -12.42 4.11 6.02
C GLY A 56 -12.97 3.11 5.00
N SER A 57 -12.25 2.03 4.70
CA SER A 57 -12.82 0.93 3.92
C SER A 57 -13.80 0.12 4.78
N ILE A 58 -14.88 -0.37 4.16
CA ILE A 58 -15.76 -1.38 4.80
C ILE A 58 -14.96 -2.64 5.17
N ARG A 59 -13.84 -2.88 4.47
CA ARG A 59 -12.95 -4.04 4.64
C ARG A 59 -11.64 -3.71 5.34
N ASP A 60 -11.55 -2.61 6.09
CA ASP A 60 -10.30 -2.25 6.79
C ASP A 60 -9.79 -3.39 7.68
N ASN A 61 -10.67 -4.22 8.26
CA ASN A 61 -10.26 -5.39 9.03
C ASN A 61 -9.41 -6.38 8.21
N GLU A 62 -9.79 -6.68 6.97
CA GLU A 62 -9.03 -7.57 6.08
C GLU A 62 -7.67 -6.95 5.72
N VAL A 63 -7.64 -5.63 5.53
CA VAL A 63 -6.43 -4.85 5.20
C VAL A 63 -5.45 -4.86 6.38
N ILE A 64 -5.95 -4.66 7.61
CA ILE A 64 -5.17 -4.71 8.85
C ILE A 64 -4.66 -6.12 9.11
N GLU A 65 -5.49 -7.14 8.90
CA GLU A 65 -5.10 -8.54 9.07
C GLU A 65 -3.94 -8.90 8.15
N SER A 66 -4.00 -8.55 6.87
CA SER A 66 -2.86 -8.73 5.94
C SER A 66 -1.61 -8.01 6.41
N ALA A 67 -1.72 -6.77 6.91
CA ALA A 67 -0.55 -6.06 7.43
C ALA A 67 0.08 -6.78 8.63
N ASN A 68 -0.74 -7.31 9.54
CA ASN A 68 -0.28 -8.09 10.68
C ASN A 68 0.37 -9.42 10.25
N GLU A 69 -0.23 -10.15 9.32
CA GLU A 69 0.32 -11.40 8.76
C GLU A 69 1.73 -11.20 8.19
N HIS A 70 1.97 -10.07 7.51
CA HIS A 70 3.26 -9.74 6.88
C HIS A 70 4.21 -8.94 7.79
N GLY A 71 3.80 -8.61 9.02
CA GLY A 71 4.59 -7.81 9.95
C GLY A 71 4.86 -6.37 9.45
N ILE A 72 3.89 -5.77 8.76
CA ILE A 72 3.95 -4.41 8.24
C ILE A 72 3.33 -3.45 9.25
N ALA A 73 4.05 -2.40 9.64
CA ALA A 73 3.49 -1.32 10.45
C ALA A 73 2.47 -0.53 9.63
N MET A 74 1.23 -0.43 10.09
CA MET A 74 0.15 0.27 9.39
C MET A 74 -0.39 1.46 10.19
N TYR A 75 -0.47 2.62 9.54
CA TYR A 75 -0.94 3.88 10.14
C TYR A 75 -2.18 4.38 9.42
N PHE A 76 -3.24 4.68 10.18
CA PHE A 76 -4.45 5.33 9.68
C PHE A 76 -4.45 6.80 10.07
N THR A 77 -4.54 7.70 9.08
CA THR A 77 -4.52 9.16 9.34
C THR A 77 -5.91 9.75 9.57
N SER A 78 -6.96 9.06 9.14
CA SER A 78 -8.34 9.59 9.08
C SER A 78 -8.51 10.86 8.24
N VAL A 79 -7.50 11.22 7.43
CA VAL A 79 -7.50 12.42 6.59
C VAL A 79 -7.17 12.03 5.15
N ARG A 80 -8.10 12.31 4.23
CA ARG A 80 -7.94 12.05 2.80
C ARG A 80 -7.42 13.31 2.09
N HIS A 81 -6.30 13.18 1.37
CA HIS A 81 -5.69 14.27 0.59
C HIS A 81 -5.89 14.07 -0.91
N PHE A 82 -7.14 13.90 -1.35
CA PHE A 82 -7.43 13.69 -2.77
C PHE A 82 -7.22 14.98 -3.58
N LEU A 83 -6.55 14.86 -4.71
CA LEU A 83 -6.30 15.93 -5.68
C LEU A 83 -6.59 15.41 -7.08
N HIS A 84 -7.29 16.20 -7.89
CA HIS A 84 -7.64 15.86 -9.28
C HIS A 84 -6.46 16.03 -10.23
#